data_AF-A0A522GUQ2-F1
#
_entry.id   AF-A0A522GUQ2-F1
#
_cell.length_a   1.000
_cell.length_b   1.000
_cell.length_c   1.000
_cell.angle_alpha   90.00
_cell.angle_beta   90.00
_cell.angle_gamma   90.00
#
_symmetry.space_group_name_H-M   'P 1'
#
loop_
_entity.id
_entity.type
_entity.pdbx_description
1 polymer ?
#
loop_
_entity_poly.entity_id
_entity_poly.type
_entity_poly.pdbx_seq_one_letter_code
_entity_poly.pdbx_strand_id
1 'polypeptide(L)'
;MQHWLAARYRRAAFPDEFDRRLNSETKLRDDLARILKPLGNEIVSIFFDVDEGKEVTHSGADEPYALGIYLLYRTDTDPGASEAAAVAAAKKIVAKFEEKCRDDSGHWRWIELAYCDPIADSALTYAQSNSFKKWHADHMSLRAQPQQPTLRS
;
A
#
# COMPACT_ATOMS: atom_id res chain seq x y z
N MET A 1 22.22 -4.31 11.98
CA MET A 1 21.26 -4.72 13.03
C MET A 1 19.86 -4.31 12.57
N GLN A 2 19.12 -5.23 11.93
CA GLN A 2 17.76 -4.97 11.42
C GLN A 2 16.74 -5.25 12.51
N HIS A 3 16.31 -4.21 13.22
CA HIS A 3 15.24 -4.30 14.21
C HIS A 3 13.91 -3.86 13.56
N TRP A 4 13.09 -4.80 13.11
CA TRP A 4 11.66 -4.51 12.92
C TRP A 4 10.73 -5.71 13.20
N LEU A 5 11.23 -6.74 13.88
CA LEU A 5 10.50 -7.96 14.21
C LEU A 5 9.35 -7.80 15.23
N ALA A 6 8.95 -6.57 15.58
CA ALA A 6 8.02 -6.31 16.68
C ALA A 6 6.71 -5.58 16.30
N ALA A 7 6.31 -5.53 15.02
CA ALA A 7 5.00 -5.02 14.62
C ALA A 7 3.87 -6.10 14.67
N ARG A 8 4.03 -7.14 15.51
CA ARG A 8 3.12 -8.29 15.58
C ARG A 8 1.78 -8.00 16.29
N TYR A 9 1.41 -6.73 16.57
CA TYR A 9 0.27 -6.37 17.44
C TYR A 9 -0.70 -5.24 16.98
N ARG A 10 -0.77 -4.87 15.70
CA ARG A 10 -1.85 -3.98 15.18
C ARG A 10 -2.45 -4.44 13.83
N ARG A 11 -2.77 -5.74 13.71
CA ARG A 11 -3.58 -6.24 12.59
C ARG A 11 -5.05 -5.85 12.78
N ALA A 12 -5.40 -4.60 12.53
CA ALA A 12 -6.66 -4.36 11.86
C ALA A 12 -6.33 -4.47 10.37
N ALA A 13 -6.45 -5.69 9.82
CA ALA A 13 -6.31 -5.91 8.38
C ALA A 13 -7.27 -4.96 7.65
N PHE A 14 -6.90 -4.48 6.47
CA PHE A 14 -7.86 -3.74 5.64
C PHE A 14 -9.12 -4.61 5.42
N PRO A 15 -10.30 -4.00 5.20
CA PRO A 15 -11.47 -4.78 4.82
C PRO A 15 -11.14 -5.76 3.70
N ASP A 16 -11.59 -7.01 3.79
CA ASP A 16 -11.26 -8.05 2.80
C ASP A 16 -11.63 -7.62 1.38
N GLU A 17 -12.72 -6.86 1.25
CA GLU A 17 -13.18 -6.30 -0.02
C GLU A 17 -12.24 -5.22 -0.57
N PHE A 18 -11.62 -4.41 0.29
CA PHE A 18 -10.57 -3.48 -0.14
C PHE A 18 -9.35 -4.24 -0.67
N ASP A 19 -8.86 -5.27 0.06
CA ASP A 19 -7.70 -6.06 -0.39
C ASP A 19 -8.01 -6.80 -1.71
N ARG A 20 -9.21 -7.35 -1.86
CA ARG A 20 -9.69 -7.95 -3.11
C ARG A 20 -9.66 -6.96 -4.27
N ARG A 21 -10.13 -5.73 -4.06
CA ARG A 21 -10.15 -4.67 -5.09
C ARG A 21 -8.74 -4.20 -5.46
N LEU A 22 -7.87 -3.99 -4.47
CA LEU A 22 -6.49 -3.57 -4.66
C LEU A 22 -5.68 -4.64 -5.41
N ASN A 23 -5.97 -5.91 -5.16
CA ASN A 23 -5.23 -7.04 -5.69
C ASN A 23 -5.89 -7.65 -6.95
N SER A 24 -6.99 -8.38 -6.79
CA SER A 24 -7.55 -9.22 -7.84
C SER A 24 -8.27 -8.41 -8.93
N GLU A 25 -9.03 -7.37 -8.54
CA GLU A 25 -9.83 -6.60 -9.49
C GLU A 25 -8.96 -5.63 -10.31
N THR A 26 -8.14 -4.85 -9.62
CA THR A 26 -7.39 -3.76 -10.28
C THR A 26 -5.93 -4.15 -10.56
N LYS A 27 -5.35 -5.12 -9.84
CA LYS A 27 -3.90 -5.43 -9.85
C LYS A 27 -3.03 -4.24 -9.48
N LEU A 28 -3.57 -3.26 -8.76
CA LEU A 28 -2.81 -2.10 -8.30
C LEU A 28 -1.70 -2.52 -7.34
N ARG A 29 -1.92 -3.57 -6.52
CA ARG A 29 -0.88 -4.16 -5.68
C ARG A 29 0.41 -4.48 -6.44
N ASP A 30 0.28 -5.12 -7.59
CA ASP A 30 1.43 -5.51 -8.42
C ASP A 30 2.11 -4.29 -9.06
N ASP A 31 1.34 -3.28 -9.44
CA ASP A 31 1.88 -2.05 -10.01
C ASP A 31 2.62 -1.21 -8.96
N LEU A 32 2.07 -1.09 -7.76
CA LEU A 32 2.75 -0.46 -6.62
C LEU A 32 4.07 -1.16 -6.33
N ALA A 33 4.08 -2.49 -6.25
CA ALA A 33 5.30 -3.25 -6.05
C ALA A 33 6.31 -3.00 -7.18
N ARG A 34 5.87 -2.95 -8.44
CA ARG A 34 6.75 -2.68 -9.59
C ARG A 34 7.34 -1.27 -9.57
N ILE A 35 6.54 -0.26 -9.18
CA ILE A 35 6.98 1.14 -9.09
C ILE A 35 7.98 1.32 -7.94
N LEU A 36 7.73 0.70 -6.79
CA LEU A 36 8.50 0.93 -5.57
C LEU A 36 9.73 0.02 -5.44
N LYS A 37 9.74 -1.16 -6.06
CA LYS A 37 10.87 -2.10 -6.02
C LYS A 37 12.23 -1.47 -6.34
N PRO A 38 12.41 -0.65 -7.40
CA PRO A 38 13.70 -0.01 -7.66
C PRO A 38 14.07 1.10 -6.68
N LEU A 39 13.13 1.56 -5.84
CA LEU A 39 13.29 2.70 -4.94
C LEU A 39 13.52 2.29 -3.48
N GLY A 40 13.98 1.07 -3.23
CA GLY A 40 14.12 0.54 -1.86
C GLY A 40 15.19 1.24 -1.00
N ASN A 41 16.06 2.03 -1.64
CA ASN A 41 17.06 2.84 -0.94
C ASN A 41 16.50 4.22 -0.58
N GLU A 42 15.57 4.73 -1.37
CA GLU A 42 15.01 6.08 -1.27
C GLU A 42 13.70 6.07 -0.46
N ILE A 43 12.89 5.02 -0.59
CA ILE A 43 11.59 4.86 0.06
C ILE A 43 11.71 3.89 1.23
N VAL A 44 11.38 4.38 2.42
CA VAL A 44 11.36 3.61 3.67
C VAL A 44 10.11 2.75 3.76
N SER A 45 8.94 3.32 3.44
CA SER A 45 7.65 2.69 3.69
C SER A 45 6.53 3.39 2.92
N ILE A 46 5.43 2.66 2.75
CA ILE A 46 4.17 3.17 2.23
C ILE A 46 3.08 2.97 3.28
N PHE A 47 2.26 4.01 3.48
CA PHE A 47 1.13 3.98 4.40
C PHE A 47 -0.16 4.19 3.64
N PHE A 48 -1.18 3.43 4.01
CA PHE A 48 -2.53 3.60 3.48
C PHE A 48 -3.45 4.14 4.56
N ASP A 49 -4.17 5.17 4.18
CA ASP A 49 -5.31 5.72 4.91
C ASP A 49 -6.58 5.35 4.13
N VAL A 50 -7.26 4.30 4.57
CA VAL A 50 -8.47 3.80 3.91
C VAL A 50 -9.67 4.34 4.67
N ASP A 51 -10.54 5.09 3.99
CA ASP A 51 -11.74 5.74 4.53
C ASP A 51 -11.48 6.51 5.83
N GLU A 52 -10.34 7.22 5.90
CA GLU A 52 -9.90 7.96 7.10
C GLU A 52 -9.77 7.07 8.35
N GLY A 53 -9.43 5.79 8.14
CA GLY A 53 -9.31 4.77 9.16
C GLY A 53 -10.64 4.15 9.63
N LYS A 54 -11.77 4.49 9.00
CA LYS A 54 -13.07 3.91 9.31
C LYS A 54 -13.16 2.48 8.75
N GLU A 55 -13.68 1.55 9.54
CA GLU A 55 -13.91 0.17 9.08
C GLU A 55 -15.28 0.07 8.41
N VAL A 56 -15.37 0.59 7.18
CA VAL A 56 -16.55 0.49 6.34
C VAL A 56 -16.34 -0.60 5.30
N THR A 57 -17.39 -1.38 5.01
CA THR A 57 -17.39 -2.32 3.89
C THR A 57 -18.25 -1.75 2.79
N HIS A 58 -17.62 -1.30 1.71
CA HIS A 58 -18.31 -0.83 0.52
C HIS A 58 -18.69 -1.99 -0.40
N SER A 59 -19.85 -1.89 -1.06
CA SER A 59 -20.42 -2.94 -1.91
C SER A 59 -20.49 -2.49 -3.37
N GLY A 60 -20.02 -3.34 -4.29
CA GLY A 60 -20.07 -3.04 -5.72
C GLY A 60 -19.02 -2.02 -6.18
N ALA A 61 -18.80 -1.97 -7.49
CA ALA A 61 -17.72 -1.17 -8.08
C ALA A 61 -17.95 0.35 -7.96
N ASP A 62 -19.21 0.80 -7.97
CA ASP A 62 -19.56 2.23 -7.98
C ASP A 62 -19.59 2.85 -6.57
N GLU A 63 -19.23 2.08 -5.55
CA GLU A 63 -19.00 2.54 -4.18
C GLU A 63 -17.50 2.38 -3.87
N PRO A 64 -16.64 3.30 -4.34
CA PRO A 64 -15.20 3.15 -4.18
C PRO A 64 -14.77 3.41 -2.72
N TYR A 65 -13.74 2.69 -2.29
CA TYR A 65 -13.01 3.05 -1.07
C TYR A 65 -12.23 4.34 -1.29
N ALA A 66 -12.27 5.28 -0.35
CA ALA A 66 -11.38 6.43 -0.37
C ALA A 66 -10.00 6.00 0.13
N LEU A 67 -8.97 6.26 -0.66
CA LEU A 67 -7.59 5.92 -0.32
C LEU A 67 -6.68 7.14 -0.32
N GLY A 68 -6.06 7.38 0.82
CA GLY A 68 -4.88 8.21 0.98
C GLY A 68 -3.61 7.38 1.00
N ILE A 69 -2.56 7.86 0.33
CA ILE A 69 -1.24 7.22 0.33
C ILE A 69 -0.19 8.22 0.82
N TYR A 70 0.63 7.78 1.79
CA TYR A 70 1.88 8.47 2.13
C TYR A 70 3.09 7.63 1.72
N LEU A 71 4.01 8.22 0.96
CA LEU A 71 5.29 7.63 0.58
C LEU A 71 6.40 8.20 1.46
N LEU A 72 6.84 7.40 2.43
CA LEU A 72 7.88 7.80 3.37
C LEU A 72 9.26 7.67 2.71
N TYR A 73 9.95 8.78 2.47
CA TYR A 73 11.29 8.79 1.87
C TYR A 73 12.39 9.06 2.90
N ARG A 74 13.60 8.55 2.63
CA ARG A 74 14.74 8.67 3.54
C ARG A 74 15.34 10.06 3.56
N THR A 75 15.81 10.46 4.74
CA THR A 75 16.58 11.69 4.93
C THR A 75 18.02 11.46 5.40
N ASP A 76 18.45 10.20 5.51
CA ASP A 76 19.75 9.81 6.09
C ASP A 76 20.93 9.78 5.11
N THR A 77 20.67 9.83 3.80
CA THR A 77 21.70 9.68 2.75
C THR A 77 21.68 10.85 1.77
N ASP A 78 20.79 10.82 0.77
CA ASP A 78 20.54 11.95 -0.14
C ASP A 78 19.06 12.31 -0.08
N PRO A 79 18.67 13.24 0.80
CA PRO A 79 17.27 13.63 0.97
C PRO A 79 16.65 14.20 -0.31
N GLY A 80 17.43 14.96 -1.08
CA GLY A 80 16.94 15.60 -2.32
C GLY A 80 16.67 14.58 -3.42
N ALA A 81 17.57 13.61 -3.60
CA ALA A 81 17.35 12.51 -4.52
C ALA A 81 16.18 11.61 -4.07
N SER A 82 16.08 11.34 -2.76
CA SER A 82 15.01 10.50 -2.20
C SER A 82 13.63 11.15 -2.35
N GLU A 83 13.53 12.45 -2.09
CA GLU A 83 12.32 13.24 -2.32
C GLU A 83 11.94 13.24 -3.80
N ALA A 84 12.89 13.51 -4.70
CA ALA A 84 12.63 13.52 -6.14
C ALA A 84 12.14 12.15 -6.64
N ALA A 85 12.74 11.06 -6.14
CA ALA A 85 12.31 9.70 -6.43
C ALA A 85 10.89 9.43 -5.90
N ALA A 86 10.56 9.87 -4.69
CA ALA A 86 9.24 9.73 -4.10
C ALA A 86 8.17 10.52 -4.87
N VAL A 87 8.45 11.76 -5.27
CA VAL A 87 7.57 12.58 -6.12
C VAL A 87 7.33 11.90 -7.47
N ALA A 88 8.38 11.36 -8.09
CA ALA A 88 8.25 10.63 -9.35
C ALA A 88 7.43 9.34 -9.19
N ALA A 89 7.58 8.63 -8.07
CA ALA A 89 6.79 7.45 -7.74
C ALA A 89 5.33 7.80 -7.51
N ALA A 90 5.02 8.84 -6.73
CA ALA A 90 3.67 9.32 -6.48
C ALA A 90 2.92 9.61 -7.77
N LYS A 91 3.55 10.32 -8.72
CA LYS A 91 2.96 10.59 -10.04
C LYS A 91 2.64 9.31 -10.82
N LYS A 92 3.54 8.33 -10.80
CA LYS A 92 3.31 7.02 -11.46
C LYS A 92 2.18 6.24 -10.79
N ILE A 93 2.07 6.34 -9.46
CA ILE A 93 1.01 5.70 -8.69
C ILE A 93 -0.33 6.34 -9.03
N VAL A 94 -0.44 7.67 -8.99
CA VAL A 94 -1.66 8.40 -9.38
C VAL A 94 -2.11 7.98 -10.78
N ALA A 95 -1.20 7.98 -11.76
CA ALA A 95 -1.53 7.55 -13.12
C ALA A 95 -2.06 6.11 -13.19
N LYS A 96 -1.55 5.20 -12.35
CA LYS A 96 -2.07 3.81 -12.28
C LYS A 96 -3.45 3.72 -11.67
N PHE A 97 -3.75 4.53 -10.67
CA PHE A 97 -5.11 4.61 -10.10
C PHE A 97 -6.08 5.19 -11.13
N GLU A 98 -5.72 6.28 -11.81
CA GLU A 98 -6.56 6.85 -12.86
C GLU A 98 -6.81 5.85 -14.00
N GLU A 99 -5.78 5.16 -14.48
CA GLU A 99 -5.89 4.15 -15.55
C GLU A 99 -6.82 2.99 -15.16
N LYS A 100 -6.82 2.58 -13.89
CA LYS A 100 -7.43 1.32 -13.46
C LYS A 100 -8.71 1.47 -12.67
N CYS A 101 -8.93 2.62 -12.06
CA CYS A 101 -10.07 2.86 -11.20
C CYS A 101 -10.94 4.00 -11.70
N ARG A 102 -10.59 4.69 -12.79
CA ARG A 102 -11.44 5.70 -13.40
C ARG A 102 -12.06 5.15 -14.68
N ASP A 103 -13.37 5.33 -14.83
CA ASP A 103 -14.07 4.96 -16.06
C ASP A 103 -13.97 6.04 -17.14
N ASP A 104 -14.48 5.74 -18.34
CA ASP A 104 -14.45 6.66 -19.49
C ASP A 104 -15.30 7.93 -19.26
N SER A 105 -16.21 7.93 -18.28
CA SER A 105 -17.00 9.10 -17.87
C SER A 105 -16.28 9.94 -16.82
N GLY A 106 -15.12 9.50 -16.34
CA GLY A 106 -14.33 10.17 -15.31
C GLY A 106 -14.76 9.84 -13.88
N HIS A 107 -15.65 8.87 -13.66
CA HIS A 107 -16.07 8.43 -12.33
C HIS A 107 -15.12 7.37 -11.77
N TRP A 108 -14.93 7.41 -10.46
CA TRP A 108 -14.14 6.42 -9.74
C TRP A 108 -14.94 5.14 -9.51
N ARG A 109 -14.25 4.01 -9.63
CA ARG A 109 -14.72 2.66 -9.34
C ARG A 109 -13.70 1.91 -8.51
N TRP A 110 -14.18 1.02 -7.66
CA TRP A 110 -13.41 0.19 -6.73
C TRP A 110 -12.65 0.96 -5.65
N ILE A 111 -11.72 1.82 -6.03
CA ILE A 111 -10.87 2.63 -5.15
C ILE A 111 -10.68 4.02 -5.76
N GLU A 112 -11.04 5.06 -5.01
CA GLU A 112 -10.76 6.45 -5.33
C GLU A 112 -9.48 6.88 -4.63
N LEU A 113 -8.50 7.36 -5.39
CA LEU A 113 -7.27 7.88 -4.80
C LEU A 113 -7.46 9.36 -4.42
N ALA A 114 -7.63 9.62 -3.13
CA ALA A 114 -7.82 10.97 -2.58
C ALA A 114 -6.51 11.78 -2.59
N TYR A 115 -5.39 11.16 -2.20
CA TYR A 115 -4.07 11.79 -2.21
C TYR A 115 -2.94 10.76 -2.30
N CYS A 116 -1.79 11.17 -2.80
CA CYS A 116 -0.56 10.36 -2.83
C CYS A 116 0.66 11.25 -2.60
N ASP A 117 1.04 11.38 -1.33
CA ASP A 117 1.95 12.42 -0.89
C ASP A 117 3.29 11.83 -0.39
N PRO A 118 4.42 12.28 -0.96
CA PRO A 118 5.73 12.06 -0.38
C PRO A 118 5.88 12.77 0.98
N ILE A 119 6.45 12.08 1.95
CA ILE A 119 6.76 12.64 3.27
C ILE A 119 8.15 12.17 3.72
N ALA A 120 8.95 13.07 4.29
CA ALA A 120 10.24 12.70 4.86
C ALA A 120 10.06 11.79 6.07
N ASP A 121 10.92 10.79 6.23
CA ASP A 121 10.96 9.91 7.41
C ASP A 121 11.12 10.69 8.74
N SER A 122 11.85 11.81 8.70
CA SER A 122 12.02 12.74 9.81
C SER A 122 10.80 13.64 10.09
N ALA A 123 9.86 13.76 9.13
CA ALA A 123 8.66 14.58 9.28
C ALA A 123 7.44 13.78 9.78
N LEU A 124 7.54 12.45 9.89
CA LEU A 124 6.46 11.62 10.40
C LEU A 124 6.31 11.81 11.92
N THR A 125 5.26 12.51 12.34
CA THR A 125 4.99 12.68 13.78
C THR A 125 4.53 11.36 14.42
N TYR A 126 4.77 11.21 15.73
CA TYR A 126 4.31 10.03 16.48
C TYR A 126 2.79 9.84 16.38
N ALA A 127 2.01 10.91 16.42
CA ALA A 127 0.56 10.87 16.25
C ALA A 127 0.16 10.30 14.88
N GLN A 128 0.79 10.77 13.80
CA GLN A 128 0.58 10.26 12.45
C GLN A 128 0.98 8.78 12.32
N SER A 129 2.12 8.38 12.89
CA SER A 129 2.55 6.98 12.89
C SER A 129 1.57 6.04 13.59
N ASN A 130 0.80 6.54 14.57
CA ASN A 130 -0.21 5.78 15.28
C ASN A 130 -1.52 5.65 14.51
N SER A 131 -1.86 6.64 13.69
CA SER A 131 -3.09 6.65 12.88
C SER A 131 -2.94 5.92 11.56
N PHE A 132 -1.74 5.89 10.98
CA PHE A 132 -1.52 5.26 9.67
C PHE A 132 -1.41 3.74 9.76
N LYS A 133 -2.21 3.03 8.94
CA LYS A 133 -2.01 1.60 8.72
C LYS A 133 -0.85 1.41 7.74
N LYS A 134 0.27 0.88 8.24
CA LYS A 134 1.42 0.53 7.41
C LYS A 134 1.03 -0.61 6.47
N TRP A 135 1.19 -0.41 5.17
CA TRP A 135 0.95 -1.49 4.20
C TRP A 135 2.21 -2.38 4.10
N HIS A 136 2.02 -3.69 4.26
CA HIS A 136 3.08 -4.69 4.15
C HIS A 136 2.96 -5.43 2.81
N ALA A 137 3.98 -5.34 1.96
CA ALA A 137 4.02 -6.00 0.67
C ALA A 137 4.08 -7.55 0.75
N ASP A 138 4.33 -8.12 1.94
CA ASP A 138 4.76 -9.51 2.19
C ASP A 138 3.69 -10.61 2.02
N HIS A 139 2.81 -10.53 1.01
CA HIS A 139 2.05 -11.69 0.54
C HIS A 139 2.50 -12.13 -0.86
N MET A 140 3.81 -12.39 -1.01
CA MET A 140 4.30 -13.25 -2.09
C MET A 140 4.54 -14.67 -1.55
N SER A 141 3.63 -15.57 -1.92
CA SER A 141 3.79 -17.04 -1.99
C SER A 141 3.69 -17.86 -0.69
N LEU A 142 2.48 -18.36 -0.41
CA LEU A 142 2.29 -19.70 0.16
C LEU A 142 1.53 -20.55 -0.87
N ARG A 143 2.23 -20.98 -1.93
CA ARG A 143 1.78 -22.15 -2.69
C ARG A 143 2.01 -23.36 -1.79
N ALA A 144 0.92 -23.92 -1.29
CA ALA A 144 0.92 -25.14 -0.51
C ALA A 144 1.63 -26.27 -1.28
N GLN A 145 2.69 -26.83 -0.67
CA GLN A 145 3.15 -28.17 -1.06
C GLN A 145 2.15 -29.19 -0.49
N PRO A 146 1.66 -30.15 -1.28
CA PRO A 146 0.77 -31.20 -0.78
C PRO A 146 1.50 -32.10 0.22
N GLN A 147 0.83 -32.38 1.34
CA GLN A 147 1.31 -33.27 2.41
C GLN A 147 1.44 -34.71 1.89
N GLN A 148 2.61 -35.33 2.08
CA GLN A 148 2.77 -36.78 1.94
C GLN A 148 2.21 -37.50 3.17
N PRO A 149 1.48 -38.63 2.99
CA PRO A 149 0.85 -39.36 4.08
C PRO A 149 1.89 -40.13 4.91
N THR A 150 1.71 -40.12 6.23
CA THR A 150 2.51 -40.87 7.21
C THR A 150 2.23 -42.37 7.10
N LEU A 151 3.27 -43.16 6.82
CA LEU A 151 3.22 -44.62 6.92
C LEU A 151 3.32 -44.99 8.42
N ARG A 152 2.28 -45.67 8.94
CA ARG A 152 2.33 -46.35 10.24
C ARG A 152 3.00 -47.71 10.07
N SER A 153 3.92 -48.03 10.97
CA SER A 153 4.41 -49.39 11.26
C SER A 153 4.16 -49.69 12.73
#